data_AF-A0A7V4THB2-F1
#
_entry.id   AF-A0A7V4THB2-F1
#
_cell.length_a   1.000
_cell.length_b   1.000
_cell.length_c   1.000
_cell.angle_alpha   90.00
_cell.angle_beta   90.00
_cell.angle_gamma   90.00
#
_symmetry.space_group_name_H-M   'P 1'
#
loop_
_entity.id
_entity.type
_entity.pdbx_description
1 polymer ?
#
loop_
_entity_poly.entity_id
_entity_poly.type
_entity_poly.pdbx_seq_one_letter_code
_entity_poly.pdbx_strand_id
1 'polypeptide(L)' 'GGEFVAIYCRTYGDVAEGELLIHTDSSGFLEIAVNQGSARARMGCRGGEKIVVVLG' A
#
# COMPACT_ATOMS: atom_id res chain seq x y z
N GLY A 1 -13.21 7.15 6.17
CA GLY A 1 -12.43 5.91 6.02
C GLY A 1 -13.07 5.12 4.91
N GLY A 2 -12.27 4.65 3.96
CA GLY A 2 -12.73 3.81 2.85
C GLY A 2 -12.07 2.44 2.90
N GLU A 3 -12.65 1.48 2.21
CA GLU A 3 -12.04 0.18 1.96
C GLU A 3 -11.23 0.24 0.66
N PHE A 4 -10.06 -0.39 0.68
CA PHE A 4 -9.16 -0.48 -0.45
C PHE A 4 -8.67 -1.91 -0.57
N VAL A 5 -8.50 -2.38 -1.80
CA VAL A 5 -7.86 -3.65 -2.10
C VAL A 5 -6.44 -3.36 -2.56
N ALA A 6 -5.49 -4.11 -2.03
CA ALA A 6 -4.08 -4.05 -2.42
C ALA A 6 -3.55 -5.46 -2.62
N ILE A 7 -2.58 -5.61 -3.54
CA ILE A 7 -1.88 -6.87 -3.74
C ILE A 7 -0.71 -6.96 -2.76
N TYR A 8 -0.60 -8.07 -2.02
CA TYR A 8 0.63 -8.36 -1.26
C TYR A 8 1.68 -8.96 -2.20
N CYS A 9 2.79 -8.26 -2.40
CA CYS A 9 3.85 -8.66 -3.33
C CYS A 9 5.24 -8.41 -2.75
N ARG A 10 6.30 -8.75 -3.50
CA ARG A 10 7.68 -8.58 -3.04
C ARG A 10 8.21 -7.19 -3.38
N THR A 11 7.88 -6.71 -4.58
CA THR A 11 8.41 -5.44 -5.10
C THR A 11 7.35 -4.70 -5.91
N TYR A 12 7.61 -3.41 -6.14
CA TYR A 12 6.82 -2.54 -7.03
C TYR A 12 6.61 -3.14 -8.43
N GLY A 13 7.61 -3.87 -8.97
CA GLY A 13 7.54 -4.45 -10.32
C GLY A 13 6.62 -5.67 -10.45
N ASP A 14 6.11 -6.21 -9.34
CA ASP A 14 5.18 -7.35 -9.37
C ASP A 14 3.73 -6.94 -9.70
N VAL A 15 3.44 -5.63 -9.76
CA VAL A 15 2.09 -5.10 -10.07
C VAL A 15 2.17 -4.01 -11.15
N ALA A 16 1.04 -3.73 -11.80
CA ALA A 16 0.96 -2.70 -12.82
C ALA A 16 1.15 -1.29 -12.24
N GLU A 17 1.54 -0.33 -13.08
CA GLU A 17 1.59 1.09 -12.70
C GLU A 17 0.21 1.57 -12.20
N GLY A 18 0.21 2.32 -11.10
CA GLY A 18 -1.02 2.83 -10.48
C GLY A 18 -1.75 1.85 -9.54
N GLU A 19 -1.35 0.57 -9.50
CA GLU A 19 -1.92 -0.42 -8.58
C GLU A 19 -1.46 -0.20 -7.15
N LEU A 20 -2.38 -0.43 -6.20
CA LEU A 20 -2.10 -0.39 -4.77
C LEU A 20 -1.46 -1.72 -4.36
N LEU A 21 -0.33 -1.63 -3.66
CA LEU A 21 0.42 -2.80 -3.20
C LEU A 21 0.79 -2.68 -1.72
N ILE A 22 1.03 -3.84 -1.14
CA ILE A 22 1.61 -4.01 0.17
C ILE A 22 2.87 -4.87 0.03
N HIS A 23 3.99 -4.41 0.58
CA HIS A 23 5.19 -5.23 0.70
C HIS A 23 5.96 -4.87 1.98
N THR A 24 6.93 -5.70 2.36
CA THR A 24 7.86 -5.35 3.44
C THR A 24 8.94 -4.42 2.89
N ASP A 25 9.12 -3.27 3.52
CA ASP A 25 10.16 -2.31 3.13
C ASP A 25 11.56 -2.71 3.65
N SER A 26 12.58 -1.92 3.31
CA SER A 26 13.95 -2.16 3.75
C SER A 26 14.16 -1.97 5.27
N SER A 27 13.20 -1.34 5.96
CA SER A 27 13.21 -1.16 7.41
C SER A 27 12.52 -2.31 8.15
N GLY A 28 11.94 -3.26 7.43
CA GLY A 28 11.22 -4.41 7.99
C GLY A 28 9.76 -4.13 8.35
N PHE A 29 9.22 -2.98 7.97
CA PHE A 29 7.82 -2.62 8.21
C PHE A 29 6.96 -2.93 6.99
N LEU A 30 5.66 -3.08 7.24
CA LEU A 30 4.67 -3.19 6.18
C LEU A 30 4.47 -1.81 5.55
N GLU A 31 4.76 -1.68 4.26
CA GLU A 31 4.52 -0.48 3.48
C GLU A 31 3.25 -0.64 2.63
N ILE A 32 2.42 0.40 2.59
CA ILE A 32 1.30 0.53 1.66
C ILE A 32 1.71 1.57 0.62
N ALA A 33 1.83 1.14 -0.64
CA ALA A 33 2.36 1.95 -1.72
C ALA A 33 1.48 1.86 -2.97
N VAL A 34 1.74 2.76 -3.93
CA VAL A 34 1.18 2.67 -5.29
C VAL A 34 2.36 2.58 -6.25
N ASN A 35 2.35 1.62 -7.17
CA ASN A 35 3.44 1.50 -8.13
C ASN A 35 3.53 2.76 -9.00
N GLN A 36 4.69 3.43 -8.96
CA GLN A 36 4.94 4.74 -9.56
C GLN A 36 3.89 5.81 -9.18
N GLY A 37 3.37 5.76 -7.94
CA GLY A 37 2.36 6.70 -7.46
C GLY A 37 2.45 6.99 -5.97
N SER A 38 1.37 7.56 -5.43
CA SER A 38 1.28 7.94 -4.00
C SER A 38 0.07 7.30 -3.33
N ALA A 39 0.30 6.40 -2.38
CA ALA A 39 -0.76 5.85 -1.54
C ALA A 39 -1.49 6.95 -0.74
N ARG A 40 -0.75 7.96 -0.24
CA ARG A 40 -1.34 9.15 0.41
C ARG A 40 -2.35 9.85 -0.49
N ALA A 41 -2.00 10.11 -1.76
CA ALA A 41 -2.92 10.75 -2.69
C ALA A 41 -4.11 9.84 -3.03
N ARG A 42 -3.86 8.54 -3.22
CA ARG A 42 -4.88 7.55 -3.62
C ARG A 42 -5.89 7.22 -2.53
N MET A 43 -5.44 7.20 -1.27
CA MET A 43 -6.25 6.82 -0.11
C MET A 43 -6.69 8.03 0.73
N GLY A 44 -6.08 9.20 0.52
CA GLY A 44 -6.29 10.39 1.34
C GLY A 44 -5.78 10.26 2.78
N CYS A 45 -4.89 9.30 3.05
CA CYS A 45 -4.43 8.97 4.40
C CYS A 45 -3.34 9.92 4.91
N ARG A 46 -3.13 9.92 6.24
CA ARG A 46 -2.11 10.73 6.91
C ARG A 46 -1.29 9.89 7.89
N GLY A 47 -0.05 10.33 8.14
CA GLY A 47 0.79 9.72 9.15
C GLY A 47 0.14 9.79 10.54
N GLY A 48 0.19 8.69 11.28
CA GLY A 48 -0.46 8.55 12.58
C GLY A 48 -1.89 8.03 12.54
N GLU A 49 -2.50 7.89 11.35
CA GLU A 49 -3.81 7.25 11.22
C GLU A 49 -3.72 5.74 11.45
N LYS A 50 -4.72 5.19 12.15
CA LYS A 50 -4.85 3.74 12.35
C LYS A 50 -5.33 3.09 11.06
N ILE A 51 -4.58 2.11 10.57
CA ILE A 51 -4.95 1.24 9.45
C ILE A 51 -5.22 -0.16 9.99
N VAL A 52 -6.23 -0.83 9.42
CA VAL A 52 -6.52 -2.24 9.66
C VAL A 52 -6.29 -2.98 8.34
N VAL A 53 -5.45 -4.00 8.37
CA VAL A 53 -5.24 -4.89 7.24
C VAL A 53 -5.99 -6.19 7.51
N VAL A 54 -6.80 -6.62 6.57
CA VAL A 54 -7.54 -7.87 6.61
C VAL A 54 -7.08 -8.72 5.43
N LEU A 55 -6.76 -9.99 5.69
CA LEU A 55 -6.43 -10.95 4.64
C LEU A 55 -7.75 -11.47 4.06
N GLY A 56 -7.91 -11.33 2.75
CA GLY A 56 -9.05 -11.84 1.98
C GLY A 56 -8.79 -13.18 1.33
#